data_AF-A0A0D8BAC2-F1
#
_entry.id   AF-A0A0D8BAC2-F1
#
_cell.length_a   1.000
_cell.length_b   1.000
_cell.length_c   1.000
_cell.angle_alpha   90.00
_cell.angle_beta   90.00
_cell.angle_gamma   90.00
#
_symmetry.space_group_name_H-M   'P 1'
#
loop_
_entity.id
_entity.type
_entity.pdbx_description
1 polymer ?
#
loop_
_entity_poly.entity_id
_entity_poly.type
_entity_poly.pdbx_seq_one_letter_code
_entity_poly.pdbx_strand_id
1 'polypeptide(L)' 'MLVDGEIAGLWRPRASGAKLRLLVTPWRSVTPALRASITDQAERLAAFRQIRLVGVELDD' A
#
# COMPACT_ATOMS: atom_id res chain seq x y z
N MET A 1 -6.86 -2.76 -4.52
CA MET A 1 -6.12 -3.64 -3.61
C MET A 1 -6.77 -5.00 -3.68
N LEU A 2 -5.98 -6.07 -3.78
CA LEU A 2 -6.50 -7.44 -3.74
C LEU A 2 -6.11 -8.09 -2.41
N VAL A 3 -7.03 -8.83 -1.81
CA VAL A 3 -6.78 -9.66 -0.63
C VAL A 3 -7.46 -11.01 -0.88
N ASP A 4 -6.70 -12.09 -0.82
CA ASP A 4 -7.19 -13.45 -1.09
C ASP A 4 -7.90 -13.59 -2.46
N GLY A 5 -7.46 -12.81 -3.45
CA GLY A 5 -8.04 -12.79 -4.80
C GLY A 5 -9.24 -11.85 -4.99
N GLU A 6 -9.75 -11.24 -3.93
CA GLU A 6 -10.90 -10.34 -3.98
C GLU A 6 -10.49 -8.86 -3.95
N ILE A 7 -11.28 -8.01 -4.63
CA ILE A 7 -11.09 -6.55 -4.56
C ILE A 7 -11.54 -6.08 -3.17
N ALA A 8 -10.56 -5.69 -2.35
CA ALA A 8 -10.76 -5.34 -0.94
C ALA A 8 -10.56 -3.86 -0.64
N GLY A 9 -10.39 -3.01 -1.65
CA GLY A 9 -10.22 -1.57 -1.47
C GLY A 9 -9.56 -0.85 -2.63
N LEU A 10 -9.50 0.46 -2.51
CA LEU A 10 -8.78 1.34 -3.43
C LEU A 10 -7.37 1.60 -2.91
N TRP A 11 -6.48 1.97 -3.82
CA TRP A 11 -5.16 2.45 -3.47
C TRP A 11 -4.70 3.49 -4.48
N ARG A 12 -3.90 4.44 -4.01
CA ARG A 12 -3.33 5.49 -4.83
C ARG A 12 -1.87 5.71 -4.45
N PRO A 13 -0.92 5.44 -5.36
CA PRO A 13 0.46 5.82 -5.16
C PRO A 13 0.62 7.33 -5.34
N ARG A 14 1.32 7.98 -4.42
CA ARG A 14 1.80 9.35 -4.55
C ARG A 14 3.32 9.34 -4.57
N ALA A 15 3.89 9.59 -5.74
CA ALA A 15 5.33 9.70 -5.90
C ALA A 15 5.75 11.17 -6.04
N SER A 16 6.87 11.55 -5.43
CA SER A 16 7.50 12.86 -5.59
C SER A 16 9.01 12.69 -5.51
N GLY A 17 9.71 12.99 -6.61
CA GLY A 17 11.12 12.64 -6.76
C GLY A 17 11.36 11.16 -6.49
N ALA A 18 12.34 10.84 -5.65
CA ALA A 18 12.71 9.47 -5.28
C ALA A 18 11.92 8.90 -4.08
N LYS A 19 10.72 9.44 -3.78
CA LYS A 19 9.90 9.03 -2.64
C LYS A 19 8.53 8.54 -3.09
N LEU A 20 8.06 7.46 -2.49
CA LEU A 20 6.72 6.88 -2.67
C LEU A 20 5.96 6.89 -1.36
N ARG A 21 4.75 7.43 -1.36
CA ARG A 21 3.75 7.20 -0.33
C ARG A 21 2.58 6.45 -0.94
N LEU A 22 2.05 5.47 -0.20
CA LEU A 22 0.87 4.71 -0.63
C LEU A 22 -0.33 5.12 0.23
N LEU A 23 -1.41 5.58 -0.40
CA LEU A 23 -2.70 5.76 0.28
C LEU A 23 -3.59 4.58 -0.05
N VAL A 24 -4.22 3.98 0.95
CA VAL A 24 -5.08 2.81 0.81
C VAL A 24 -6.39 3.08 1.50
N THR A 25 -7.49 2.86 0.78
CA THR A 25 -8.85 2.96 1.30
C THR A 25 -9.42 1.53 1.35
N PRO A 26 -9.25 0.80 2.46
CA PRO A 26 -9.75 -0.55 2.61
C PRO A 26 -11.28 -0.57 2.73
N TRP A 27 -11.93 -1.61 2.22
CA TRP A 27 -13.38 -1.83 2.37
C TRP A 27 -13.71 -2.91 3.41
N ARG A 28 -12.69 -3.36 4.15
CA ARG A 28 -12.77 -4.37 5.21
C ARG A 28 -11.91 -3.94 6.38
N SER A 29 -12.19 -4.48 7.56
CA SER A 29 -11.36 -4.25 8.74
C SER A 29 -9.90 -4.64 8.48
N VAL A 30 -8.98 -3.74 8.83
CA VAL A 30 -7.55 -3.97 8.66
C VAL A 30 -7.00 -4.72 9.87
N THR A 31 -6.66 -5.99 9.68
CA THR A 31 -5.93 -6.77 10.68
C THR A 31 -4.44 -6.43 10.67
N PRO A 32 -3.69 -6.74 11.75
CA PRO A 32 -2.23 -6.57 11.75
C PRO A 32 -1.52 -7.32 10.61
N ALA A 33 -2.00 -8.52 10.27
CA ALA A 33 -1.48 -9.32 9.17
C ALA A 33 -1.74 -8.65 7.81
N LEU A 34 -2.96 -8.13 7.60
CA LEU A 34 -3.27 -7.39 6.38
C LEU A 34 -2.42 -6.11 6.27
N ARG A 35 -2.25 -5.38 7.37
CA ARG A 35 -1.37 -4.19 7.40
C ARG A 35 0.08 -4.53 7.02
N ALA A 36 0.63 -5.62 7.56
CA ALA A 36 1.97 -6.09 7.20
C ALA A 36 2.05 -6.45 5.71
N SER A 37 1.10 -7.22 5.21
CA SER A 37 1.03 -7.58 3.78
C SER A 37 0.94 -6.35 2.88
N ILE A 38 0.16 -5.31 3.24
CA ILE A 38 0.07 -4.06 2.47
C ILE A 38 1.45 -3.37 2.45
N THR A 39 2.14 -3.29 3.59
CA THR A 39 3.49 -2.71 3.67
C THR A 39 4.48 -3.46 2.79
N ASP A 40 4.52 -4.80 2.85
CA ASP A 40 5.41 -5.61 2.03
C ASP A 40 5.19 -5.38 0.52
N GLN A 41 3.93 -5.28 0.10
CA GLN A 41 3.61 -4.97 -1.30
C GLN A 41 3.98 -3.54 -1.69
N ALA A 42 3.83 -2.58 -0.76
CA ALA A 42 4.24 -1.20 -0.97
C ALA A 42 5.78 -1.09 -1.13
N GLU A 43 6.54 -1.84 -0.34
CA GLU A 43 8.00 -1.90 -0.45
C GLU A 43 8.43 -2.51 -1.78
N ARG A 44 7.80 -3.61 -2.20
CA ARG A 44 8.04 -4.22 -3.53
C ARG A 44 7.75 -3.24 -4.67
N LEU A 45 6.66 -2.48 -4.58
CA LEU A 45 6.33 -1.46 -5.57
C LEU A 45 7.38 -0.34 -5.61
N ALA A 46 7.87 0.11 -4.45
CA ALA A 46 8.91 1.12 -4.36
C ALA A 46 10.23 0.62 -4.97
N ALA A 47 10.65 -0.60 -4.63
CA ALA A 47 11.83 -1.25 -5.17
C ALA A 47 11.76 -1.42 -6.70
N PHE A 48 10.62 -1.87 -7.22
CA PHE A 48 10.38 -1.99 -8.66
C PHE A 48 10.54 -0.65 -9.39
N ARG A 49 10.10 0.45 -8.76
CA ARG A 49 10.23 1.81 -9.30
C ARG A 49 11.57 2.47 -8.97
N GLN A 50 12.48 1.77 -8.29
CA GLN A 50 13.77 2.29 -7.81
C GLN A 50 13.66 3.58 -6.99
N ILE A 51 12.61 3.69 -6.18
CA ILE A 51 12.36 4.81 -5.26
C ILE A 51 12.16 4.29 -3.84
N ARG A 52 12.26 5.17 -2.85
CA ARG A 52 12.10 4.81 -1.43
C ARG A 52 10.64 4.90 -1.01
N LEU A 53 10.10 3.84 -0.39
CA LEU A 53 8.83 3.93 0.34
C LEU A 53 9.02 4.82 1.57
N VAL A 54 8.20 5.85 1.72
CA VAL A 54 8.22 6.78 2.86
C VAL A 54 6.98 6.68 3.74
N GLY A 55 6.01 5.86 3.37
CA GLY A 55 4.85 5.58 4.21
C GLY A 55 3.71 4.87 3.49
N VAL A 56 2.89 4.19 4.29
CA VAL A 56 1.57 3.66 3.91
C VAL A 56 0.55 4.31 4.84
N GLU A 57 -0.40 5.02 4.25
CA GLU A 57 -1.53 5.65 4.93
C GLU A 57 -2.77 4.82 4.64
N LEU A 58 -3.46 4.40 5.71
CA LEU A 58 -4.73 3.71 5.62
C LEU A 58 -5.81 4.72 5.98
N ASP A 59 -6.78 4.92 5.08
CA ASP A 59 -7.98 5.67 5.39
C ASP A 59 -8.91 4.80 6.25
N ASP A 60 -9.57 5.40 7.24
CA ASP A 60 -10.56 4.73 8.11
C ASP A 60 -11.93 4.55 7.44
#